data_AF-A0AB35HM73-F1
#
_entry.id   AF-A0AB35HM73-F1
#
_cell.length_a   1.000
_cell.length_b   1.000
_cell.length_c   1.000
_cell.angle_alpha   90.00
_cell.angle_beta   90.00
_cell.angle_gamma   90.00
#
_symmetry.space_group_name_H-M   'P 1'
#
loop_
_entity.id
_entity.type
_entity.pdbx_description
1 polymer ?
#
loop_
_entity_poly.entity_id
_entity_poly.type
_entity_poly.pdbx_seq_one_letter_code
_entity_poly.pdbx_strand_id
1 'polypeptide(L)'
;MLRTSVTRKAASVKAGAALAVCMLALTTTACSNSERESDALADAPLKATDTNRDVPPETNEFLEGDEGHSITYIRLHDGMHMGSASEHEARPALSLIKLYIATYVMEKGEYEDKYEALDMIASSSDKSAEDLFDKYPDSIDTIADEFNLESTKAGEQWGYSQTSTYDVASFISQLIDRDETHPVLVAMAHADPISEDGYRQDYGTAKLSNVVGSKWGWSNDKSINSSVSFGENFVAAASITGSSDDLTDYVKDEVTGKNLGKATERFLKYKDGEDVPPIETSTSETSTTASTKKDKDEKSDKGEKDKSSSEEPTSESTTSKKKSADKKKGSEKTSEPSKK
;
A
#
# COMPACT_ATOMS: atom_id res chain seq x y z
N MET A 1 -58.12 -6.11 -23.84
CA MET A 1 -58.16 -7.59 -23.88
C MET A 1 -57.02 -8.13 -23.02
N LEU A 2 -57.21 -9.34 -22.48
CA LEU A 2 -56.73 -9.89 -21.20
C LEU A 2 -55.29 -9.57 -20.72
N ARG A 3 -55.21 -9.24 -19.42
CA ARG A 3 -54.09 -9.48 -18.50
C ARG A 3 -54.03 -10.96 -18.13
N THR A 4 -52.83 -11.50 -17.90
CA THR A 4 -52.60 -12.45 -16.79
C THR A 4 -51.13 -12.44 -16.37
N SER A 5 -50.92 -11.99 -15.15
CA SER A 5 -49.75 -12.20 -14.30
C SER A 5 -49.83 -13.60 -13.67
N VAL A 6 -48.69 -14.26 -13.47
CA VAL A 6 -48.60 -15.41 -12.54
C VAL A 6 -47.54 -15.08 -11.51
N THR A 7 -47.94 -15.19 -10.24
CA THR A 7 -47.12 -15.01 -9.05
C THR A 7 -46.99 -16.36 -8.32
N ARG A 8 -45.78 -16.57 -7.77
CA ARG A 8 -45.39 -17.32 -6.55
C ARG A 8 -45.81 -18.79 -6.39
N LYS A 9 -44.83 -19.61 -6.00
CA LYS A 9 -44.76 -20.15 -4.62
C LYS A 9 -43.38 -20.71 -4.27
N ALA A 10 -42.85 -20.23 -3.15
CA ALA A 10 -41.83 -20.90 -2.35
C ALA A 10 -42.46 -22.07 -1.59
N ALA A 11 -41.69 -23.14 -1.39
CA ALA A 11 -42.00 -24.20 -0.43
C ALA A 11 -40.78 -24.42 0.47
N SER A 12 -40.95 -24.02 1.71
CA SER A 12 -40.12 -24.35 2.86
C SER A 12 -40.27 -25.82 3.25
N VAL A 13 -39.18 -26.51 3.56
CA VAL A 13 -39.20 -27.71 4.41
C VAL A 13 -38.23 -27.48 5.56
N LYS A 14 -38.75 -27.55 6.78
CA LYS A 14 -38.00 -27.53 8.04
C LYS A 14 -38.11 -28.91 8.69
N ALA A 15 -37.05 -29.26 9.41
CA ALA A 15 -36.93 -30.20 10.53
C ALA A 15 -36.65 -31.68 10.22
N GLY A 16 -35.46 -32.09 10.69
CA GLY A 16 -35.05 -33.45 10.97
C GLY A 16 -33.75 -33.43 11.77
N ALA A 17 -33.86 -33.16 13.08
CA ALA A 17 -32.75 -33.25 14.01
C ALA A 17 -32.44 -34.72 14.32
N ALA A 18 -31.18 -35.13 14.21
CA ALA A 18 -30.66 -36.33 14.85
C ALA A 18 -29.23 -36.06 15.31
N LEU A 19 -29.10 -35.88 16.63
CA LEU A 19 -27.85 -35.87 17.40
C LEU A 19 -27.26 -37.28 17.38
N ALA A 20 -26.05 -37.43 16.86
CA ALA A 20 -25.22 -38.61 17.08
C ALA A 20 -23.88 -38.16 17.69
N VAL A 21 -23.80 -38.31 19.00
CA VAL A 21 -22.57 -38.17 19.81
C VAL A 21 -21.74 -39.42 19.58
N CYS A 22 -20.56 -39.29 18.96
CA CYS A 22 -19.56 -40.35 18.91
C CYS A 22 -18.37 -39.93 19.78
N MET A 23 -18.30 -40.55 20.96
CA MET A 23 -17.16 -40.48 21.87
C MET A 23 -15.95 -41.16 21.22
N LEU A 24 -14.85 -40.44 21.04
CA LEU A 24 -13.54 -41.06 20.79
C LEU A 24 -12.80 -41.20 22.11
N ALA A 25 -12.61 -42.44 22.53
CA ALA A 25 -11.81 -42.83 23.67
C ALA A 25 -10.32 -42.73 23.33
N LEU A 26 -9.58 -42.14 24.27
CA LEU A 26 -8.12 -42.14 24.37
C LEU A 26 -7.58 -43.56 24.52
N THR A 27 -6.52 -43.90 23.77
CA THR A 27 -5.56 -44.92 24.20
C THR A 27 -4.15 -44.41 23.96
N THR A 28 -3.48 -44.08 25.05
CA THR A 28 -2.02 -43.97 25.14
C THR A 28 -1.41 -45.37 25.17
N THR A 29 -0.35 -45.59 24.41
CA THR A 29 0.59 -46.69 24.67
C THR A 29 1.98 -46.19 24.38
N ALA A 30 2.72 -45.95 25.47
CA ALA A 30 4.16 -45.78 25.50
C ALA A 30 4.80 -47.13 25.85
N CYS A 31 5.93 -47.45 25.20
CA CYS A 31 7.08 -48.26 25.66
C CYS A 31 8.04 -48.38 24.45
N SER A 32 9.13 -47.61 24.39
CA SER A 32 10.49 -47.99 24.83
C SER A 32 11.19 -49.01 23.93
N ASN A 33 12.22 -48.61 23.15
CA ASN A 33 13.64 -48.79 23.51
C ASN A 33 14.63 -48.58 22.35
N SER A 34 15.78 -48.04 22.75
CA SER A 34 17.16 -48.28 22.28
C SER A 34 17.70 -47.49 21.09
N GLU A 35 18.62 -46.61 21.45
CA GLU A 35 19.72 -46.07 20.66
C GLU A 35 20.56 -47.18 20.02
N ARG A 36 21.08 -46.89 18.82
CA ARG A 36 22.34 -47.44 18.30
C ARG A 36 22.92 -46.47 17.26
N GLU A 37 24.01 -45.80 17.63
CA GLU A 37 25.01 -45.29 16.69
C GLU A 37 25.71 -46.46 15.98
N SER A 38 26.08 -46.28 14.72
CA SER A 38 27.25 -46.89 14.07
C SER A 38 27.51 -46.23 12.70
N ASP A 39 28.63 -45.51 12.62
CA ASP A 39 29.25 -44.98 11.40
C ASP A 39 29.49 -46.05 10.32
N ALA A 40 29.31 -45.66 9.04
CA ALA A 40 30.19 -46.09 7.95
C ALA A 40 29.97 -45.24 6.68
N LEU A 41 30.97 -44.43 6.36
CA LEU A 41 31.20 -43.75 5.08
C LEU A 41 31.29 -44.76 3.91
N ALA A 42 30.60 -44.47 2.81
CA ALA A 42 30.95 -44.94 1.48
C ALA A 42 30.78 -43.78 0.46
N ASP A 43 31.82 -43.62 -0.34
CA ASP A 43 32.13 -42.47 -1.20
C ASP A 43 31.49 -42.56 -2.61
N ALA A 44 31.11 -41.38 -3.11
CA ALA A 44 30.89 -40.92 -4.51
C ALA A 44 29.69 -41.42 -5.37
N PRO A 45 29.24 -40.66 -6.41
CA PRO A 45 29.37 -39.21 -6.69
C PRO A 45 28.05 -38.49 -7.08
N LEU A 46 28.09 -37.15 -6.99
CA LEU A 46 27.39 -36.17 -7.82
C LEU A 46 25.95 -36.49 -8.24
N LYS A 47 25.01 -35.96 -7.47
CA LYS A 47 23.89 -35.24 -8.07
C LYS A 47 23.64 -34.02 -7.20
N ALA A 48 24.11 -32.87 -7.68
CA ALA A 48 23.55 -31.60 -7.25
C ALA A 48 22.05 -31.70 -7.57
N THR A 49 21.24 -32.02 -6.57
CA THR A 49 19.83 -31.73 -6.61
C THR A 49 19.77 -30.21 -6.58
N ASP A 50 19.66 -29.66 -7.79
CA ASP A 50 19.29 -28.30 -8.05
C ASP A 50 17.89 -28.08 -7.45
N THR A 51 17.85 -27.82 -6.14
CA THR A 51 16.64 -27.49 -5.38
C THR A 51 16.28 -26.02 -5.51
N ASN A 52 16.84 -25.31 -6.50
CA ASN A 52 16.59 -23.89 -6.72
C ASN A 52 15.60 -23.62 -7.88
N ARG A 53 14.94 -24.66 -8.40
CA ARG A 53 14.00 -24.57 -9.54
C ARG A 53 12.54 -24.32 -9.17
N ASP A 54 12.22 -24.22 -7.88
CA ASP A 54 10.85 -24.02 -7.40
C ASP A 54 10.50 -22.56 -7.07
N VAL A 55 11.45 -21.62 -7.15
CA VAL A 55 11.19 -20.19 -6.87
C VAL A 55 11.29 -19.41 -8.18
N PRO A 56 10.16 -18.97 -8.79
CA PRO A 56 10.16 -18.05 -9.92
C PRO A 56 11.18 -16.93 -9.71
N PRO A 57 11.83 -16.38 -10.77
CA PRO A 57 12.65 -15.21 -10.57
C PRO A 57 11.78 -14.18 -9.87
N GLU A 58 12.25 -13.68 -8.72
CA GLU A 58 11.44 -12.83 -7.87
C GLU A 58 10.78 -11.73 -8.70
N THR A 59 11.49 -11.17 -9.68
CA THR A 59 10.96 -10.21 -10.66
C THR A 59 11.12 -10.69 -12.13
N ASN A 60 10.05 -10.65 -12.93
CA ASN A 60 10.03 -11.04 -14.35
C ASN A 60 10.26 -9.89 -15.35
N GLU A 61 10.08 -8.63 -14.94
CA GLU A 61 10.51 -7.46 -15.72
C GLU A 61 10.82 -6.34 -14.72
N PHE A 62 12.00 -5.72 -14.86
CA PHE A 62 12.28 -4.50 -14.12
C PHE A 62 11.60 -3.31 -14.78
N LEU A 63 10.74 -2.65 -14.03
CA LEU A 63 10.12 -1.38 -14.39
C LEU A 63 11.06 -0.23 -14.00
N GLU A 64 10.93 0.91 -14.68
CA GLU A 64 11.71 2.10 -14.31
C GLU A 64 11.36 2.52 -12.88
N GLY A 65 12.35 2.95 -12.11
CA GLY A 65 12.16 3.40 -10.74
C GLY A 65 13.47 3.84 -10.10
N ASP A 66 13.36 4.64 -9.04
CA ASP A 66 14.48 5.23 -8.31
C ASP A 66 14.08 5.56 -6.86
N GLU A 67 14.90 6.34 -6.15
CA GLU A 67 14.58 6.80 -4.79
C GLU A 67 13.25 7.59 -4.74
N GLY A 68 12.80 8.17 -5.84
CA GLY A 68 11.55 8.91 -5.96
C GLY A 68 10.39 8.14 -6.58
N HIS A 69 10.60 6.97 -7.18
CA HIS A 69 9.58 6.20 -7.91
C HIS A 69 9.70 4.71 -7.64
N SER A 70 8.58 4.08 -7.30
CA SER A 70 8.52 2.64 -7.03
C SER A 70 7.21 2.05 -7.54
N ILE A 71 7.25 0.85 -8.10
CA ILE A 71 6.08 0.16 -8.64
C ILE A 71 6.23 -1.36 -8.56
N THR A 72 5.13 -2.05 -8.29
CA THR A 72 5.00 -3.51 -8.34
C THR A 72 3.70 -3.88 -9.06
N TYR A 73 3.75 -4.92 -9.88
CA TYR A 73 2.61 -5.54 -10.56
C TYR A 73 2.67 -7.06 -10.40
N ILE A 74 1.64 -7.66 -9.81
CA ILE A 74 1.51 -9.11 -9.61
C ILE A 74 0.32 -9.60 -10.42
N ARG A 75 0.52 -10.65 -11.22
CA ARG A 75 -0.54 -11.35 -11.93
C ARG A 75 -1.06 -12.51 -11.08
N LEU A 76 -2.34 -12.45 -10.72
CA LEU A 76 -2.93 -13.33 -9.69
C LEU A 76 -2.92 -14.81 -10.07
N HIS A 77 -3.21 -15.15 -11.33
CA HIS A 77 -3.43 -16.55 -11.71
C HIS A 77 -2.17 -17.42 -11.76
N ASP A 78 -0.98 -16.81 -11.83
CA ASP A 78 0.28 -17.54 -11.96
C ASP A 78 1.46 -16.91 -11.21
N GLY A 79 1.29 -15.75 -10.57
CA GLY A 79 2.34 -15.09 -9.81
C GLY A 79 3.37 -14.36 -10.66
N MET A 80 3.13 -14.12 -11.96
CA MET A 80 4.04 -13.29 -12.76
C MET A 80 4.15 -11.90 -12.14
N HIS A 81 5.39 -11.46 -11.94
CA HIS A 81 5.72 -10.26 -11.19
C HIS A 81 6.55 -9.29 -12.04
N MET A 82 6.18 -8.01 -12.06
CA MET A 82 7.03 -6.92 -12.55
C MET A 82 7.23 -5.92 -11.43
N GLY A 83 8.43 -5.37 -11.29
CA GLY A 83 8.78 -4.53 -10.15
C GLY A 83 9.87 -3.54 -10.51
N SER A 84 9.91 -2.38 -9.87
CA SER A 84 11.09 -1.51 -9.96
C SER A 84 12.23 -2.04 -9.07
N ALA A 85 13.46 -1.61 -9.31
CA ALA A 85 14.59 -1.97 -8.43
C ALA A 85 14.38 -1.50 -6.97
N SER A 86 13.56 -0.48 -6.77
CA SER A 86 13.18 0.13 -5.48
C SER A 86 11.90 -0.46 -4.87
N GLU A 87 11.38 -1.58 -5.39
CA GLU A 87 10.06 -2.09 -5.00
C GLU A 87 9.97 -2.59 -3.55
N HIS A 88 11.08 -3.07 -3.01
CA HIS A 88 11.19 -3.53 -1.63
C HIS A 88 11.60 -2.42 -0.66
N GLU A 89 11.92 -1.21 -1.12
CA GLU A 89 12.35 -0.13 -0.25
C GLU A 89 11.19 0.37 0.62
N ALA A 90 11.39 0.36 1.94
CA ALA A 90 10.44 0.90 2.90
C ALA A 90 10.28 2.41 2.71
N ARG A 91 9.03 2.85 2.55
CA ARG A 91 8.62 4.24 2.29
C ARG A 91 7.44 4.61 3.18
N PRO A 92 7.12 5.91 3.38
CA PRO A 92 5.91 6.30 4.10
C PRO A 92 4.67 5.62 3.51
N ALA A 93 3.95 4.83 4.31
CA ALA A 93 2.78 4.09 3.86
C ALA A 93 1.54 5.00 3.67
N LEU A 94 1.54 6.17 4.31
CA LEU A 94 0.45 7.14 4.24
C LEU A 94 -0.89 6.45 4.53
N SER A 95 -1.96 6.77 3.79
CA SER A 95 -3.26 6.13 3.96
C SER A 95 -3.35 4.68 3.44
N LEU A 96 -2.29 4.11 2.83
CA LEU A 96 -2.28 2.67 2.50
C LEU A 96 -2.23 1.82 3.77
N ILE A 97 -1.63 2.33 4.85
CA ILE A 97 -1.48 1.57 6.09
C ILE A 97 -2.82 1.17 6.74
N LYS A 98 -3.88 1.93 6.44
CA LYS A 98 -5.24 1.68 6.91
C LYS A 98 -5.74 0.28 6.51
N LEU A 99 -5.21 -0.30 5.42
CA LEU A 99 -5.50 -1.67 4.98
C LEU A 99 -5.14 -2.71 6.04
N TYR A 100 -3.98 -2.56 6.68
CA TYR A 100 -3.50 -3.48 7.72
C TYR A 100 -4.29 -3.31 9.02
N ILE A 101 -4.56 -2.06 9.42
CA ILE A 101 -5.42 -1.76 10.58
C ILE A 101 -6.81 -2.39 10.40
N ALA A 102 -7.45 -2.16 9.24
CA ALA A 102 -8.77 -2.69 8.97
C ALA A 102 -8.77 -4.23 8.94
N THR A 103 -7.75 -4.85 8.34
CA THR A 103 -7.65 -6.31 8.28
C THR A 103 -7.50 -6.90 9.68
N TYR A 104 -6.65 -6.31 10.53
CA TYR A 104 -6.57 -6.71 11.93
C TYR A 104 -7.93 -6.61 12.63
N VAL A 105 -8.65 -5.49 12.48
CA VAL A 105 -9.97 -5.31 13.13
C VAL A 105 -10.98 -6.33 12.62
N MET A 106 -10.98 -6.62 11.32
CA MET A 106 -11.88 -7.61 10.73
C MET A 106 -11.64 -9.01 11.26
N GLU A 107 -10.40 -9.39 11.50
CA GLU A 107 -10.02 -10.75 11.88
C GLU A 107 -9.94 -10.96 13.39
N LYS A 108 -9.47 -9.94 14.13
CA LYS A 108 -9.06 -10.03 15.54
C LYS A 108 -9.70 -8.95 16.42
N GLY A 109 -10.28 -7.91 15.83
CA GLY A 109 -10.94 -6.81 16.56
C GLY A 109 -12.32 -7.16 17.10
N GLU A 110 -12.85 -6.25 17.92
CA GLU A 110 -14.19 -6.35 18.48
C GLU A 110 -15.24 -6.13 17.39
N TYR A 111 -16.42 -6.70 17.57
CA TYR A 111 -17.48 -6.64 16.55
C TYR A 111 -17.92 -5.20 16.25
N GLU A 112 -17.96 -4.35 17.27
CA GLU A 112 -18.40 -2.95 17.18
C GLU A 112 -17.50 -2.10 16.29
N ASP A 113 -16.21 -2.44 16.18
CA ASP A 113 -15.22 -1.64 15.44
C ASP A 113 -15.15 -2.01 13.95
N LYS A 114 -15.72 -3.16 13.57
CA LYS A 114 -15.62 -3.66 12.19
C LYS A 114 -16.26 -2.73 11.18
N TYR A 115 -17.38 -2.11 11.53
CA TYR A 115 -18.01 -1.13 10.64
C TYR A 115 -17.15 0.11 10.44
N GLU A 116 -16.54 0.63 11.52
CA GLU A 116 -15.62 1.77 11.45
C GLU A 116 -14.38 1.43 10.63
N ALA A 117 -13.82 0.23 10.79
CA ALA A 117 -12.69 -0.23 10.00
C ALA A 117 -12.99 -0.31 8.50
N LEU A 118 -14.18 -0.78 8.11
CA LEU A 118 -14.57 -0.84 6.70
C LEU A 118 -14.90 0.53 6.13
N ASP A 119 -15.58 1.39 6.90
CA ASP A 119 -15.84 2.78 6.50
C ASP A 119 -14.53 3.56 6.32
N MET A 120 -13.56 3.37 7.22
CA MET A 120 -12.21 3.95 7.14
C MET A 120 -11.51 3.61 5.82
N ILE A 121 -11.67 2.40 5.29
CA ILE A 121 -11.09 2.03 3.99
C ILE A 121 -11.75 2.81 2.86
N ALA A 122 -13.07 2.93 2.89
CA ALA A 122 -13.83 3.58 1.83
C ALA A 122 -13.64 5.11 1.83
N SER A 123 -13.82 5.76 2.99
CA SER A 123 -13.75 7.21 3.17
C SER A 123 -12.31 7.72 3.38
N SER A 124 -11.36 6.82 3.64
CA SER A 124 -9.99 7.14 4.03
C SER A 124 -9.89 8.03 5.27
N SER A 125 -10.80 7.86 6.23
CA SER A 125 -10.87 8.65 7.47
C SER A 125 -9.59 8.53 8.32
N ASP A 126 -8.92 9.67 8.57
CA ASP A 126 -7.77 9.75 9.48
C ASP A 126 -8.20 9.62 10.95
N LYS A 127 -9.41 10.11 11.28
CA LYS A 127 -9.95 10.01 12.63
C LYS A 127 -10.20 8.56 13.03
N SER A 128 -10.79 7.79 12.12
CA SER A 128 -11.05 6.36 12.34
C SER A 128 -9.73 5.58 12.43
N ALA A 129 -8.73 5.95 11.62
CA ALA A 129 -7.40 5.34 11.71
C ALA A 129 -6.71 5.61 13.05
N GLU A 130 -6.79 6.84 13.55
CA GLU A 130 -6.27 7.18 14.88
C GLU A 130 -6.96 6.35 15.97
N ASP A 131 -8.30 6.34 16.00
CA ASP A 131 -9.06 5.64 17.04
C ASP A 131 -8.82 4.13 17.04
N LEU A 132 -8.81 3.52 15.84
CA LEU A 132 -8.59 2.09 15.69
C LEU A 132 -7.14 1.71 16.00
N PHE A 133 -6.16 2.53 15.62
CA PHE A 133 -4.76 2.27 15.93
C PHE A 133 -4.47 2.46 17.44
N ASP A 134 -5.04 3.49 18.07
CA ASP A 134 -4.94 3.68 19.52
C ASP A 134 -5.52 2.49 20.29
N LYS A 135 -6.63 1.92 19.80
CA LYS A 135 -7.26 0.74 20.38
C LYS A 135 -6.48 -0.56 20.08
N TYR A 136 -5.85 -0.63 18.91
CA TYR A 136 -5.14 -1.80 18.40
C TYR A 136 -3.71 -1.44 17.95
N PRO A 137 -2.80 -1.07 18.87
CA PRO A 137 -1.49 -0.53 18.50
C PRO A 137 -0.59 -1.52 17.76
N ASP A 138 -0.77 -2.82 18.00
CA ASP A 138 0.00 -3.88 17.35
C ASP A 138 -0.61 -4.30 15.99
N SER A 139 -1.67 -3.63 15.52
CA SER A 139 -2.45 -4.09 14.36
C SER A 139 -1.63 -4.21 13.07
N ILE A 140 -0.73 -3.24 12.84
CA ILE A 140 0.09 -3.17 11.63
C ILE A 140 1.14 -4.27 11.66
N ASP A 141 1.97 -4.31 12.70
CA ASP A 141 3.06 -5.28 12.83
C ASP A 141 2.52 -6.71 12.88
N THR A 142 1.37 -6.93 13.52
CA THR A 142 0.72 -8.25 13.55
C THR A 142 0.32 -8.72 12.15
N ILE A 143 -0.23 -7.85 11.30
CA ILE A 143 -0.60 -8.22 9.93
C ILE A 143 0.65 -8.32 9.04
N ALA A 144 1.64 -7.46 9.24
CA ALA A 144 2.92 -7.55 8.53
C ALA A 144 3.60 -8.90 8.78
N ASP A 145 3.68 -9.34 10.03
CA ASP A 145 4.23 -10.65 10.41
C ASP A 145 3.39 -11.79 9.83
N GLU A 146 2.06 -11.71 9.87
CA GLU A 146 1.16 -12.76 9.36
C GLU A 146 1.29 -12.96 7.84
N PHE A 147 1.53 -11.89 7.09
CA PHE A 147 1.65 -11.90 5.63
C PHE A 147 3.11 -11.88 5.13
N ASN A 148 4.09 -11.98 6.04
CA ASN A 148 5.54 -11.91 5.75
C ASN A 148 5.95 -10.65 4.97
N LEU A 149 5.56 -9.48 5.46
CA LEU A 149 5.78 -8.18 4.82
C LEU A 149 7.00 -7.47 5.43
N GLU A 150 8.19 -7.73 4.89
CA GLU A 150 9.48 -7.37 5.51
C GLU A 150 9.73 -5.85 5.64
N SER A 151 9.16 -5.05 4.75
CA SER A 151 9.32 -3.60 4.71
C SER A 151 8.13 -2.84 5.31
N THR A 152 7.18 -3.57 5.90
CA THR A 152 5.98 -3.01 6.52
C THR A 152 6.14 -2.96 8.02
N LYS A 153 5.97 -1.76 8.60
CA LYS A 153 6.17 -1.55 10.04
C LYS A 153 5.34 -0.39 10.56
N ALA A 154 4.79 -0.56 11.76
CA ALA A 154 4.12 0.50 12.51
C ALA A 154 5.09 1.64 12.88
N GLY A 155 4.62 2.88 12.71
CA GLY A 155 5.24 4.06 13.32
C GLY A 155 4.73 4.28 14.75
N GLU A 156 5.26 5.31 15.43
CA GLU A 156 4.70 5.74 16.73
C GLU A 156 3.23 6.18 16.63
N GLN A 157 2.84 6.67 15.46
CA GLN A 157 1.46 6.91 15.05
C GLN A 157 1.23 6.22 13.71
N TRP A 158 -0.01 5.85 13.40
CA TRP A 158 -0.34 5.14 12.16
C TRP A 158 0.20 5.86 10.92
N GLY A 159 0.13 7.20 10.87
CA GLY A 159 0.57 8.00 9.73
C GLY A 159 2.09 8.02 9.49
N TYR A 160 2.89 7.59 10.45
CA TYR A 160 4.35 7.46 10.33
C TYR A 160 4.81 6.02 10.00
N SER A 161 3.86 5.12 9.77
CA SER A 161 4.16 3.75 9.39
C SER A 161 4.76 3.66 7.98
N GLN A 162 5.47 2.57 7.74
CA GLN A 162 6.16 2.31 6.47
C GLN A 162 5.63 1.04 5.81
N THR A 163 5.76 0.99 4.48
CA THR A 163 5.49 -0.17 3.62
C THR A 163 6.35 -0.04 2.36
N SER A 164 6.51 -1.11 1.61
CA SER A 164 7.03 -1.07 0.24
C SER A 164 5.88 -1.25 -0.78
N THR A 165 6.15 -1.00 -2.07
CA THR A 165 5.15 -1.30 -3.13
C THR A 165 4.99 -2.80 -3.30
N TYR A 166 6.06 -3.56 -3.12
CA TYR A 166 6.01 -5.02 -3.11
C TYR A 166 5.13 -5.55 -1.97
N ASP A 167 5.34 -5.08 -0.74
CA ASP A 167 4.63 -5.56 0.44
C ASP A 167 3.12 -5.33 0.31
N VAL A 168 2.70 -4.12 -0.09
CA VAL A 168 1.27 -3.83 -0.20
C VAL A 168 0.62 -4.57 -1.38
N ALA A 169 1.35 -4.79 -2.48
CA ALA A 169 0.85 -5.61 -3.59
C ALA A 169 0.75 -7.09 -3.19
N SER A 170 1.78 -7.62 -2.52
CA SER A 170 1.82 -8.98 -1.98
C SER A 170 0.72 -9.20 -0.95
N PHE A 171 0.51 -8.26 -0.04
CA PHE A 171 -0.57 -8.28 0.94
C PHE A 171 -1.94 -8.42 0.26
N ILE A 172 -2.26 -7.58 -0.72
CA ILE A 172 -3.55 -7.67 -1.43
C ILE A 172 -3.66 -8.98 -2.22
N SER A 173 -2.58 -9.44 -2.85
CA SER A 173 -2.58 -10.72 -3.58
C SER A 173 -2.87 -11.91 -2.65
N GLN A 174 -2.19 -11.96 -1.50
CA GLN A 174 -2.40 -12.99 -0.48
C GLN A 174 -3.79 -12.91 0.15
N LEU A 175 -4.32 -11.69 0.37
CA LEU A 175 -5.66 -11.49 0.91
C LEU A 175 -6.74 -12.02 -0.05
N ILE A 176 -6.56 -11.79 -1.36
CA ILE A 176 -7.44 -12.33 -2.41
C ILE A 176 -7.37 -13.88 -2.44
N ASP A 177 -6.16 -14.45 -2.36
CA ASP A 177 -5.98 -15.91 -2.36
C ASP A 177 -6.64 -16.57 -1.14
N ARG A 178 -6.57 -15.93 0.02
CA ARG A 178 -7.19 -16.40 1.27
C ARG A 178 -8.72 -16.29 1.26
N ASP A 179 -9.24 -15.14 0.82
CA ASP A 179 -10.68 -14.88 0.71
C ASP A 179 -10.93 -13.77 -0.32
N GLU A 180 -11.34 -14.15 -1.54
CA GLU A 180 -11.67 -13.21 -2.62
C GLU A 180 -12.80 -12.23 -2.25
N THR A 181 -13.59 -12.56 -1.23
CA THR A 181 -14.68 -11.72 -0.70
C THR A 181 -14.34 -11.04 0.62
N HIS A 182 -13.05 -11.00 0.99
CA HIS A 182 -12.62 -10.42 2.25
C HIS A 182 -13.18 -8.98 2.40
N PRO A 183 -13.82 -8.62 3.52
CA PRO A 183 -14.54 -7.35 3.64
C PRO A 183 -13.71 -6.09 3.34
N VAL A 184 -12.39 -6.13 3.58
CA VAL A 184 -11.47 -5.03 3.21
C VAL A 184 -11.38 -4.86 1.68
N LEU A 185 -11.34 -5.96 0.91
CA LEU A 185 -11.35 -5.90 -0.57
C LEU A 185 -12.68 -5.34 -1.08
N VAL A 186 -13.78 -5.72 -0.44
CA VAL A 186 -15.11 -5.16 -0.75
C VAL A 186 -15.16 -3.66 -0.46
N ALA A 187 -14.60 -3.21 0.66
CA ALA A 187 -14.52 -1.79 0.98
C ALA A 187 -13.64 -1.01 -0.02
N MET A 188 -12.51 -1.57 -0.47
CA MET A 188 -11.69 -1.01 -1.55
C MET A 188 -12.45 -0.90 -2.88
N ALA A 189 -13.32 -1.86 -3.20
CA ALA A 189 -14.18 -1.82 -4.39
C ALA A 189 -15.32 -0.79 -4.29
N HIS A 190 -15.62 -0.35 -3.08
CA HIS A 190 -16.64 0.66 -2.77
C HIS A 190 -16.05 1.95 -2.22
N ALA A 191 -14.78 2.25 -2.51
CA ALA A 191 -14.14 3.46 -2.04
C ALA A 191 -14.88 4.73 -2.51
N ASP A 192 -14.95 5.71 -1.63
CA ASP A 192 -15.62 6.98 -1.92
C ASP A 192 -14.83 7.76 -2.97
N PRO A 193 -15.47 8.47 -3.92
CA PRO A 193 -14.75 9.25 -4.93
C PRO A 193 -13.86 10.37 -4.36
N ILE A 194 -14.19 10.84 -3.15
CA ILE A 194 -13.50 11.90 -2.42
C ILE A 194 -13.34 11.42 -0.99
N SER A 195 -12.12 11.46 -0.46
CA SER A 195 -11.84 11.11 0.94
C SER A 195 -12.46 12.10 1.93
N GLU A 196 -12.49 11.72 3.20
CA GLU A 196 -13.03 12.55 4.28
C GLU A 196 -12.37 13.95 4.36
N ASP A 197 -11.08 14.04 4.05
CA ASP A 197 -10.31 15.29 4.00
C ASP A 197 -10.47 16.09 2.69
N GLY A 198 -11.25 15.57 1.73
CA GLY A 198 -11.56 16.23 0.47
C GLY A 198 -10.61 15.91 -0.69
N TYR A 199 -9.67 14.98 -0.53
CA TYR A 199 -8.78 14.57 -1.63
C TYR A 199 -9.45 13.57 -2.58
N ARG A 200 -9.14 13.68 -3.88
CA ARG A 200 -9.76 12.81 -4.89
C ARG A 200 -9.15 11.42 -4.85
N GLN A 201 -9.99 10.40 -4.82
CA GLN A 201 -9.60 9.00 -4.79
C GLN A 201 -9.77 8.38 -6.19
N ASP A 202 -9.05 8.94 -7.17
CA ASP A 202 -9.14 8.47 -8.56
C ASP A 202 -7.85 8.68 -9.37
N TYR A 203 -6.71 8.25 -8.85
CA TYR A 203 -5.40 8.40 -9.51
C TYR A 203 -4.52 7.15 -9.42
N GLY A 204 -3.36 7.18 -10.07
CA GLY A 204 -2.36 6.12 -10.02
C GLY A 204 -2.86 4.82 -10.63
N THR A 205 -2.68 3.71 -9.90
CA THR A 205 -3.09 2.35 -10.30
C THR A 205 -4.59 2.23 -10.55
N ALA A 206 -5.41 3.11 -9.98
CA ALA A 206 -6.86 3.13 -10.22
C ALA A 206 -7.24 3.54 -11.66
N LYS A 207 -6.29 4.08 -12.45
CA LYS A 207 -6.49 4.40 -13.87
C LYS A 207 -6.17 3.24 -14.81
N LEU A 208 -5.70 2.10 -14.30
CA LEU A 208 -5.52 0.89 -15.09
C LEU A 208 -6.86 0.32 -15.55
N SER A 209 -6.86 -0.45 -16.64
CA SER A 209 -8.06 -1.14 -17.12
C SER A 209 -8.47 -2.27 -16.18
N ASN A 210 -9.78 -2.50 -16.03
CA ASN A 210 -10.36 -3.62 -15.27
C ASN A 210 -10.00 -3.61 -13.76
N VAL A 211 -9.73 -2.43 -13.20
CA VAL A 211 -9.63 -2.24 -11.75
C VAL A 211 -11.00 -2.50 -11.10
N VAL A 212 -11.00 -3.28 -10.03
CA VAL A 212 -12.17 -3.61 -9.21
C VAL A 212 -12.17 -2.79 -7.92
N GLY A 213 -11.04 -2.72 -7.23
CA GLY A 213 -10.91 -1.96 -5.98
C GLY A 213 -9.58 -1.25 -5.86
N SER A 214 -9.53 -0.20 -5.04
CA SER A 214 -8.34 0.65 -4.87
C SER A 214 -8.23 1.27 -3.48
N LYS A 215 -7.01 1.60 -3.08
CA LYS A 215 -6.70 2.47 -1.94
C LYS A 215 -5.58 3.44 -2.33
N TRP A 216 -5.68 4.65 -1.83
CA TRP A 216 -4.73 5.74 -2.08
C TRP A 216 -4.08 6.24 -0.80
N GLY A 217 -2.89 6.81 -0.93
CA GLY A 217 -2.13 7.46 0.13
C GLY A 217 -1.44 8.72 -0.37
N TRP A 218 -1.54 9.81 0.39
CA TRP A 218 -0.93 11.10 0.06
C TRP A 218 -0.35 11.75 1.32
N SER A 219 0.71 12.54 1.16
CA SER A 219 1.20 13.42 2.22
C SER A 219 0.29 14.65 2.37
N ASN A 220 0.35 15.30 3.54
CA ASN A 220 -0.47 16.50 3.82
C ASN A 220 -0.23 17.65 2.82
N ASP A 221 1.00 17.81 2.36
CA ASP A 221 1.39 18.79 1.34
C ASP A 221 1.24 18.26 -0.10
N LYS A 222 0.82 17.00 -0.25
CA LYS A 222 0.58 16.29 -1.53
C LYS A 222 1.83 16.13 -2.41
N SER A 223 3.01 16.19 -1.79
CA SER A 223 4.30 15.97 -2.46
C SER A 223 4.69 14.49 -2.57
N ILE A 224 3.99 13.60 -1.85
CA ILE A 224 4.14 12.14 -1.96
C ILE A 224 2.77 11.56 -2.23
N ASN A 225 2.66 10.72 -3.25
CA ASN A 225 1.42 10.04 -3.62
C ASN A 225 1.69 8.56 -3.88
N SER A 226 0.74 7.72 -3.48
CA SER A 226 0.78 6.27 -3.64
C SER A 226 -0.61 5.70 -3.87
N SER A 227 -0.68 4.55 -4.52
CA SER A 227 -1.93 3.84 -4.75
C SER A 227 -1.68 2.35 -4.90
N VAL A 228 -2.61 1.53 -4.41
CA VAL A 228 -2.71 0.11 -4.71
C VAL A 228 -4.09 -0.21 -5.28
N SER A 229 -4.14 -1.03 -6.31
CA SER A 229 -5.37 -1.47 -6.96
C SER A 229 -5.31 -2.95 -7.28
N PHE A 230 -6.47 -3.61 -7.22
CA PHE A 230 -6.63 -4.96 -7.74
C PHE A 230 -7.72 -5.01 -8.80
N GLY A 231 -7.55 -5.92 -9.75
CA GLY A 231 -8.57 -6.34 -10.70
C GLY A 231 -8.75 -7.85 -10.63
N GLU A 232 -9.54 -8.43 -11.53
CA GLU A 232 -9.81 -9.88 -11.55
C GLU A 232 -8.55 -10.75 -11.73
N ASN A 233 -7.49 -10.20 -12.34
CA ASN A 233 -6.30 -10.96 -12.72
C ASN A 233 -4.99 -10.34 -12.24
N PHE A 234 -5.03 -9.22 -11.50
CA PHE A 234 -3.82 -8.52 -11.11
C PHE A 234 -3.96 -7.71 -9.83
N VAL A 235 -2.81 -7.41 -9.22
CA VAL A 235 -2.62 -6.38 -8.22
C VAL A 235 -1.50 -5.46 -8.71
N ALA A 236 -1.66 -4.16 -8.55
CA ALA A 236 -0.61 -3.19 -8.85
C ALA A 236 -0.51 -2.17 -7.71
N ALA A 237 0.70 -1.85 -7.30
CA ALA A 237 0.99 -0.82 -6.31
C ALA A 237 2.06 0.12 -6.86
N ALA A 238 1.93 1.42 -6.61
CA ALA A 238 2.92 2.41 -7.00
C ALA A 238 3.02 3.52 -5.96
N SER A 239 4.20 4.11 -5.83
CA SER A 239 4.48 5.24 -4.95
C SER A 239 5.50 6.16 -5.58
N ILE A 240 5.26 7.47 -5.50
CA ILE A 240 6.21 8.48 -5.97
C ILE A 240 6.37 9.66 -5.00
N THR A 241 7.51 10.34 -5.10
CA THR A 241 7.67 11.73 -4.66
C THR A 241 7.26 12.64 -5.82
N GLY A 242 5.99 13.03 -5.85
CA GLY A 242 5.38 13.83 -6.90
C GLY A 242 3.88 13.95 -6.70
N SER A 243 3.19 14.57 -7.66
CA SER A 243 1.74 14.77 -7.60
C SER A 243 0.96 13.49 -7.93
N SER A 244 -0.35 13.49 -7.68
CA SER A 244 -1.23 12.38 -8.10
C SER A 244 -1.29 12.18 -9.62
N ASP A 245 -1.08 13.25 -10.39
CA ASP A 245 -1.02 13.19 -11.85
C ASP A 245 0.29 12.55 -12.30
N ASP A 246 1.42 12.93 -11.69
CA ASP A 246 2.72 12.30 -11.96
C ASP A 246 2.70 10.79 -11.65
N LEU A 247 2.03 10.39 -10.56
CA LEU A 247 1.86 8.97 -10.21
C LEU A 247 1.06 8.24 -11.28
N THR A 248 0.03 8.91 -11.81
CA THR A 248 -0.83 8.34 -12.84
C THR A 248 -0.08 8.14 -14.15
N ASP A 249 0.74 9.11 -14.54
CA ASP A 249 1.53 9.03 -15.77
C ASP A 249 2.62 7.95 -15.63
N TYR A 250 3.34 7.92 -14.51
CA TYR A 250 4.31 6.88 -14.20
C TYR A 250 3.72 5.46 -14.31
N VAL A 251 2.55 5.23 -13.68
CA VAL A 251 1.87 3.93 -13.77
C VAL A 251 1.52 3.55 -15.21
N LYS A 252 1.07 4.50 -16.04
CA LYS A 252 0.71 4.21 -17.43
C LYS A 252 1.92 3.95 -18.31
N ASP A 253 3.03 4.61 -18.03
CA ASP A 253 4.27 4.46 -18.77
C ASP A 253 4.93 3.10 -18.48
N GLU A 254 4.81 2.61 -17.24
CA GLU A 254 5.39 1.33 -16.83
C GLU A 254 4.49 0.13 -17.06
N VAL A 255 3.20 0.20 -16.71
CA VAL A 255 2.26 -0.92 -16.81
C VAL A 255 1.66 -0.97 -18.22
N THR A 256 2.51 -1.28 -19.19
CA THR A 256 2.16 -1.32 -20.62
C THR A 256 2.05 -2.75 -21.13
N GLY A 257 1.30 -2.94 -22.23
CA GLY A 257 1.23 -4.24 -22.92
C GLY A 257 2.60 -4.75 -23.40
N LYS A 258 3.57 -3.84 -23.64
CA LYS A 258 4.94 -4.20 -23.99
C LYS A 258 5.67 -4.81 -22.80
N ASN A 259 5.65 -4.16 -21.64
CA ASN A 259 6.34 -4.67 -20.45
C ASN A 259 5.66 -5.96 -19.94
N LEU A 260 4.32 -6.00 -19.91
CA LEU A 260 3.56 -7.22 -19.61
C LEU A 260 3.91 -8.38 -20.56
N GLY A 261 4.09 -8.09 -21.85
CA GLY A 261 4.49 -9.08 -22.85
C GLY A 261 5.87 -9.68 -22.57
N LYS A 262 6.87 -8.83 -22.28
CA LYS A 262 8.22 -9.28 -21.91
C LYS A 262 8.21 -10.11 -20.63
N ALA A 263 7.53 -9.62 -19.59
CA ALA A 263 7.43 -10.30 -18.31
C ALA A 263 6.77 -11.68 -18.47
N THR A 264 5.71 -11.76 -19.28
CA THR A 264 5.04 -13.02 -19.61
C THR A 264 5.95 -13.98 -20.36
N GLU A 265 6.66 -13.51 -21.39
CA GLU A 265 7.58 -14.36 -22.15
C GLU A 265 8.68 -14.92 -21.25
N ARG A 266 9.27 -14.07 -20.40
CA ARG A 266 10.30 -14.49 -19.45
C ARG A 266 9.77 -15.47 -18.40
N PHE A 267 8.58 -15.20 -17.85
CA PHE A 267 7.92 -16.07 -16.88
C PHE A 267 7.63 -17.45 -17.48
N LEU A 268 7.13 -17.53 -18.71
CA LEU A 268 6.85 -18.80 -19.39
C LEU A 268 8.14 -19.59 -19.66
N LYS A 269 9.20 -18.96 -20.15
CA LYS A 269 10.52 -19.62 -20.33
C LYS A 269 11.03 -20.21 -19.03
N TYR A 270 10.92 -19.46 -17.93
CA TYR A 270 11.29 -19.95 -16.61
C TYR A 270 10.46 -21.18 -16.21
N LYS A 271 9.13 -21.10 -16.37
CA LYS A 271 8.21 -22.20 -16.06
C LYS A 271 8.45 -23.45 -16.91
N ASP A 272 8.90 -23.29 -18.14
CA ASP A 272 9.28 -24.38 -19.05
C ASP A 272 10.66 -24.99 -18.72
N GLY A 273 11.35 -24.47 -17.70
CA GLY A 273 12.65 -24.95 -17.25
C GLY A 273 13.81 -24.48 -18.12
N GLU A 274 13.61 -23.45 -18.95
CA GLU A 274 14.68 -22.80 -19.68
C GLU A 274 15.60 -22.03 -18.72
N ASP A 275 16.89 -21.98 -19.05
CA ASP A 275 17.85 -21.13 -18.34
C ASP A 275 17.59 -19.66 -18.71
N VAL A 276 16.99 -18.93 -17.79
CA VAL A 276 16.65 -17.52 -17.96
C VAL A 276 17.64 -16.68 -17.13
N PRO A 277 18.57 -15.94 -17.77
CA PRO A 277 19.60 -15.20 -17.04
C PRO A 277 18.95 -14.13 -16.15
N PRO A 278 19.45 -13.87 -14.91
CA PRO A 278 18.94 -12.82 -14.04
C PRO A 278 18.81 -11.49 -14.76
N ILE A 279 17.80 -10.68 -14.43
CA ILE A 279 17.72 -9.33 -15.00
C ILE A 279 18.77 -8.50 -14.27
N GLU A 280 19.77 -8.02 -15.00
CA GLU A 280 20.78 -7.11 -14.45
C GLU A 280 20.12 -5.75 -14.18
N THR A 281 19.98 -5.35 -12.92
CA THR A 281 19.67 -3.96 -12.58
C THR A 281 20.89 -3.12 -12.93
N SER A 282 20.86 -2.36 -14.03
CA SER A 282 21.87 -1.33 -14.27
C SER A 282 21.63 -0.21 -13.26
N THR A 283 22.16 -0.35 -12.05
CA THR A 283 22.32 0.76 -11.12
C THR A 283 23.21 1.78 -11.83
N SER A 284 22.63 2.88 -12.28
CA SER A 284 23.41 3.98 -12.83
C SER A 284 24.30 4.52 -11.70
N GLU A 285 25.57 4.12 -11.70
CA GLU A 285 26.58 4.68 -10.80
C GLU A 285 26.61 6.19 -11.01
N THR A 286 26.13 6.93 -10.00
CA THR A 286 26.29 8.37 -9.95
C THR A 286 27.79 8.66 -9.96
N SER A 287 28.28 9.19 -11.09
CA SER A 287 29.65 9.65 -11.24
C SER A 287 29.90 10.84 -10.32
N THR A 288 30.29 10.59 -9.07
CA THR A 288 30.93 11.58 -8.20
C THR A 288 32.25 11.99 -8.83
N THR A 289 32.23 13.08 -9.60
CA THR A 289 33.45 13.74 -10.04
C THR A 289 34.00 14.54 -8.87
N ALA A 290 34.82 13.89 -8.04
CA ALA A 290 35.58 14.53 -6.98
C ALA A 290 36.59 15.51 -7.57
N SER A 291 36.22 16.79 -7.63
CA SER A 291 37.16 17.88 -7.96
C SER A 291 38.07 18.12 -6.76
N THR A 292 39.29 17.58 -6.83
CA THR A 292 40.35 17.83 -5.86
C THR A 292 40.78 19.30 -5.94
N LYS A 293 40.31 20.15 -5.03
CA LYS A 293 40.93 21.46 -4.78
C LYS A 293 42.08 21.27 -3.80
N LYS A 294 43.27 21.56 -4.31
CA LYS A 294 44.55 21.54 -3.60
C LYS A 294 44.77 22.92 -3.00
N ASP A 295 44.83 23.01 -1.68
CA ASP A 295 45.26 24.20 -0.97
C ASP A 295 46.72 24.52 -1.27
N LYS A 296 47.00 25.80 -1.53
CA LYS A 296 48.29 26.43 -1.21
C LYS A 296 48.12 27.95 -1.10
N ASP A 297 48.35 28.42 0.12
CA ASP A 297 48.55 29.82 0.50
C ASP A 297 49.63 30.52 -0.35
N GLU A 298 49.43 31.81 -0.67
CA GLU A 298 50.35 32.87 -0.24
C GLU A 298 49.83 34.29 -0.48
N LYS A 299 50.37 35.17 0.37
CA LYS A 299 49.99 36.51 0.80
C LYS A 299 50.40 37.63 -0.17
N SER A 300 49.67 38.76 -0.09
CA SER A 300 50.18 40.15 0.06
C SER A 300 49.90 41.21 -1.04
N ASP A 301 49.16 42.22 -0.57
CA ASP A 301 49.40 43.68 -0.59
C ASP A 301 48.94 44.63 -1.73
N LYS A 302 48.17 45.64 -1.28
CA LYS A 302 48.06 47.07 -1.65
C LYS A 302 47.55 47.57 -3.02
N GLY A 303 46.54 48.46 -2.94
CA GLY A 303 46.36 49.60 -3.86
C GLY A 303 44.96 50.27 -3.86
N GLU A 304 44.85 51.45 -3.22
CA GLU A 304 43.89 52.59 -3.35
C GLU A 304 43.07 52.75 -4.66
N LYS A 305 41.92 53.44 -4.79
CA LYS A 305 41.03 54.30 -3.96
C LYS A 305 39.73 54.62 -4.75
N ASP A 306 38.75 55.17 -4.02
CA ASP A 306 37.73 56.19 -4.37
C ASP A 306 36.22 55.85 -4.50
N LYS A 307 35.48 56.31 -3.47
CA LYS A 307 34.20 57.09 -3.42
C LYS A 307 32.93 56.50 -4.09
N SER A 308 31.71 56.54 -3.52
CA SER A 308 31.08 57.48 -2.57
C SER A 308 29.69 56.96 -2.11
N SER A 309 29.28 57.38 -0.90
CA SER A 309 27.92 57.58 -0.33
C SER A 309 26.97 56.39 -0.21
N SER A 310 26.71 55.84 1.00
CA SER A 310 25.81 56.35 2.08
C SER A 310 24.33 56.16 1.73
N GLU A 311 23.42 55.71 2.58
CA GLU A 311 23.42 55.41 4.01
C GLU A 311 22.10 54.65 4.26
N GLU A 312 22.15 53.63 5.11
CA GLU A 312 20.99 53.13 5.86
C GLU A 312 20.53 54.23 6.84
N PRO A 313 19.28 54.23 7.38
CA PRO A 313 19.13 53.49 8.63
C PRO A 313 17.73 52.92 8.96
N THR A 314 17.83 52.08 9.98
CA THR A 314 16.91 51.39 10.90
C THR A 314 15.72 52.14 11.55
N SER A 315 14.71 51.33 11.86
CA SER A 315 13.87 51.24 13.10
C SER A 315 13.02 52.42 13.61
N GLU A 316 11.72 52.19 13.82
CA GLU A 316 11.07 52.01 15.14
C GLU A 316 9.51 52.05 15.10
N SER A 317 8.92 51.17 15.92
CA SER A 317 7.67 51.24 16.70
C SER A 317 6.68 52.41 16.52
N THR A 318 5.37 52.12 16.40
CA THR A 318 4.37 52.41 17.47
C THR A 318 2.92 52.02 17.11
N THR A 319 2.26 51.44 18.11
CA THR A 319 0.82 51.20 18.30
C THR A 319 -0.08 52.45 18.20
N SER A 320 -1.33 52.27 17.75
CA SER A 320 -2.48 53.03 18.29
C SER A 320 -3.81 52.28 18.15
N LYS A 321 -4.57 52.31 19.27
CA LYS A 321 -5.93 51.79 19.50
C LYS A 321 -6.97 52.91 19.30
N LYS A 322 -8.25 52.48 19.27
CA LYS A 322 -9.54 53.18 19.59
C LYS A 322 -10.21 53.96 18.44
N LYS A 323 -11.54 54.00 18.26
CA LYS A 323 -12.71 53.56 19.07
C LYS A 323 -14.00 53.59 18.21
N SER A 324 -14.91 52.69 18.58
CA SER A 324 -16.37 52.55 18.44
C SER A 324 -17.26 53.73 18.00
N ALA A 325 -18.35 53.40 17.29
CA ALA A 325 -19.70 53.91 17.55
C ALA A 325 -20.78 52.95 17.02
N ASP A 326 -21.93 53.00 17.68
CA ASP A 326 -22.99 52.00 17.85
C ASP A 326 -24.33 52.66 17.48
N LYS A 327 -25.26 51.98 16.79
CA LYS A 327 -26.72 52.14 17.02
C LYS A 327 -27.63 51.19 16.22
N LYS A 328 -28.27 50.31 16.98
CA LYS A 328 -29.72 49.98 17.07
C LYS A 328 -30.59 49.70 15.82
N LYS A 329 -31.03 48.43 15.76
CA LYS A 329 -32.37 47.89 16.13
C LYS A 329 -33.61 48.35 15.34
N GLY A 330 -34.24 47.40 14.65
CA GLY A 330 -35.64 47.37 14.23
C GLY A 330 -36.10 45.92 14.02
N SER A 331 -37.23 45.55 14.60
CA SER A 331 -37.79 44.20 14.78
C SER A 331 -39.01 43.99 13.88
N GLU A 332 -39.48 42.73 13.80
CA GLU A 332 -40.78 42.20 13.30
C GLU A 332 -40.84 41.75 11.84
N LYS A 333 -41.57 40.69 11.46
CA LYS A 333 -42.21 39.50 12.07
C LYS A 333 -42.98 38.82 10.91
N THR A 334 -42.98 37.47 10.83
CA THR A 334 -43.99 36.60 10.14
C THR A 334 -44.16 36.77 8.61
N SER A 335 -44.38 35.75 7.77
CA SER A 335 -45.18 34.53 7.88
C SER A 335 -44.87 33.55 6.72
N GLU A 336 -44.98 32.25 6.98
CA GLU A 336 -45.14 31.17 5.98
C GLU A 336 -46.37 31.37 5.06
N PRO A 337 -46.45 30.60 3.96
CA PRO A 337 -47.72 29.97 3.62
C PRO A 337 -47.62 28.45 3.47
N SER A 338 -48.74 27.85 3.89
CA SER A 338 -49.05 26.42 3.94
C SER A 338 -49.24 25.77 2.57
N LYS A 339 -48.83 24.50 2.50
CA LYS A 339 -49.36 23.35 1.73
C LYS A 339 -50.19 23.63 0.46
N LYS A 340 -49.71 23.08 -0.65
CA LYS A 340 -50.44 22.09 -1.44
C LYS A 340 -49.46 21.15 -2.14
#